data_AF-A0A7U9XB16-F1
#
_entry.id   AF-A0A7U9XB16-F1
#
_cell.length_a   1.000
_cell.length_b   1.000
_cell.length_c   1.000
_cell.angle_alpha   90.00
_cell.angle_beta   90.00
_cell.angle_gamma   90.00
#
_symmetry.space_group_name_H-M   'P 1'
#
loop_
_entity.id
_entity.type
_entity.pdbx_description
1 polymer ?
#
loop_
_entity_poly.entity_id
_entity_poly.type
_entity_poly.pdbx_seq_one_letter_code
_entity_poly.pdbx_strand_id
1 'polypeptide(L)'
;MYYIKEYLKRAHREIDTIFRVLFPEHGMAVREEQIMLCHEMLDNLLGRNIALCDAGVGIGKTYAYLVACVLMRKYSLLAEGCSPYEQRPVVISTSSITLQKAMLMCGKVTSKDFDRQPPAIP
;
A
#
# COMPACT_ATOMS: atom_id res chain seq x y z
N MET A 1 5.79 -23.92 -4.81
CA MET A 1 5.23 -22.71 -4.15
C MET A 1 6.28 -22.00 -3.27
N TYR A 2 7.51 -21.80 -3.79
CA TYR A 2 8.60 -21.10 -3.09
C TYR A 2 8.65 -19.59 -3.42
N TYR A 3 8.25 -19.22 -4.64
CA TYR A 3 8.30 -17.83 -5.14
C TYR A 3 7.38 -16.87 -4.38
N ILE A 4 6.16 -17.30 -4.03
CA ILE A 4 5.18 -16.45 -3.32
C ILE A 4 5.71 -16.02 -1.93
N LYS A 5 6.42 -16.90 -1.22
CA LYS A 5 6.99 -16.58 0.11
C LYS A 5 8.12 -15.55 0.03
N GLU A 6 8.92 -15.57 -1.03
CA GLU A 6 10.03 -14.63 -1.20
C GLU A 6 9.51 -13.23 -1.59
N TYR A 7 8.48 -13.16 -2.44
CA TYR A 7 7.81 -11.90 -2.75
C TYR A 7 7.10 -11.31 -1.54
N LEU A 8 6.48 -12.13 -0.70
CA LEU A 8 5.88 -11.68 0.56
C LEU A 8 6.94 -11.00 1.44
N LYS A 9 8.08 -11.68 1.69
CA LYS A 9 9.17 -11.12 2.50
C LYS A 9 9.75 -9.82 1.93
N ARG A 10 9.77 -9.66 0.60
CA ARG A 10 10.16 -8.40 -0.05
C ARG A 10 9.10 -7.33 0.15
N ALA A 11 7.81 -7.67 0.02
CA ALA A 11 6.71 -6.75 0.25
C ALA A 11 6.68 -6.23 1.70
N HIS A 12 6.87 -7.10 2.70
CA HIS A 12 7.00 -6.65 4.09
C HIS A 12 8.19 -5.69 4.29
N ARG A 13 9.37 -6.02 3.73
CA ARG A 13 10.53 -5.10 3.81
C ARG A 13 10.27 -3.76 3.11
N GLU A 14 9.55 -3.77 1.99
CA GLU A 14 9.15 -2.53 1.31
C GLU A 14 8.16 -1.72 2.15
N ILE A 15 7.20 -2.36 2.85
CA ILE A 15 6.33 -1.66 3.81
C ILE A 15 7.19 -0.94 4.85
N ASP A 16 8.10 -1.64 5.52
CA ASP A 16 8.98 -1.04 6.52
C ASP A 16 9.77 0.14 5.96
N THR A 17 10.31 0.00 4.75
CA THR A 17 11.08 1.07 4.09
C THR A 17 10.20 2.28 3.77
N ILE A 18 8.98 2.06 3.28
CA ILE A 18 8.04 3.14 2.96
C ILE A 18 7.66 3.89 4.22
N PHE A 19 7.27 3.19 5.29
CA PHE A 19 6.79 3.85 6.50
C PHE A 19 7.89 4.43 7.39
N ARG A 20 9.10 3.84 7.39
CA ARG A 20 10.20 4.26 8.28
C ARG A 20 11.24 5.14 7.60
N VAL A 21 11.28 5.17 6.27
CA VAL A 21 12.24 6.00 5.51
C VAL A 21 11.49 7.02 4.64
N LEU A 22 10.73 6.53 3.66
CA LEU A 22 10.11 7.41 2.65
C LEU A 22 9.11 8.40 3.27
N PHE A 23 8.24 7.92 4.15
CA PHE A 23 7.21 8.74 4.78
C PHE A 23 7.81 9.83 5.71
N PRO A 24 8.77 9.50 6.60
CA PRO A 24 9.52 10.48 7.38
C PRO A 24 10.28 11.51 6.57
N GLU A 25 10.89 11.12 5.44
CA GLU A 25 11.57 12.07 4.54
C GLU A 25 10.60 13.13 3.98
N HIS A 26 9.33 12.79 3.82
CA HIS A 26 8.28 13.71 3.37
C HIS A 26 7.53 14.38 4.54
N GLY A 27 8.07 14.30 5.77
CA GLY A 27 7.53 14.98 6.95
C GLY A 27 6.37 14.26 7.64
N MET A 28 6.14 12.97 7.35
CA MET A 28 5.13 12.18 8.04
C MET A 28 5.70 11.47 9.27
N ALA A 29 4.93 11.43 10.36
CA ALA A 29 5.34 10.74 11.58
C ALA A 29 5.25 9.21 11.42
N VAL A 30 6.26 8.49 11.91
CA VAL A 30 6.23 7.03 12.00
C VAL A 30 5.26 6.60 13.10
N ARG A 31 4.38 5.65 12.78
CA ARG A 31 3.42 5.06 13.71
C ARG A 31 3.43 3.55 13.54
N GLU A 32 3.87 2.82 14.55
CA GLU A 32 4.03 1.36 14.46
C GLU A 32 2.68 0.64 14.25
N GLU A 33 1.59 1.17 14.82
CA GLU A 33 0.24 0.62 14.62
C GLU A 33 -0.19 0.70 13.16
N GLN A 34 0.25 1.74 12.43
CA GLN A 34 -0.03 1.91 11.01
C GLN A 34 0.74 0.89 10.16
N ILE A 35 1.98 0.59 10.54
CA ILE A 35 2.86 -0.40 9.89
C ILE A 35 2.31 -1.80 10.11
N MET A 36 1.96 -2.14 11.35
CA MET A 36 1.34 -3.42 11.70
C MET A 36 0.04 -3.65 10.94
N LEU A 37 -0.84 -2.63 10.88
CA LEU A 37 -2.07 -2.68 10.11
C LEU A 37 -1.79 -2.94 8.62
N CYS A 38 -0.79 -2.27 8.05
CA CYS A 38 -0.42 -2.47 6.65
C CYS A 38 0.03 -3.90 6.36
N HIS A 39 0.82 -4.50 7.25
CA HIS A 39 1.24 -5.90 7.13
C HIS A 39 0.07 -6.87 7.22
N GLU A 40 -0.78 -6.71 8.24
CA GLU A 40 -1.97 -7.55 8.42
C GLU A 40 -2.89 -7.48 7.20
N MET A 41 -3.11 -6.28 6.66
CA MET A 41 -3.93 -6.09 5.47
C MET A 41 -3.31 -6.73 4.23
N LEU A 42 -2.00 -6.59 4.03
CA LEU A 42 -1.30 -7.21 2.90
C LEU A 42 -1.43 -8.75 2.94
N ASP A 43 -1.21 -9.35 4.11
CA ASP A 43 -1.31 -10.79 4.31
C ASP A 43 -2.73 -11.30 4.01
N ASN A 44 -3.75 -10.57 4.47
CA ASN A 44 -5.14 -10.94 4.22
C ASN A 44 -5.56 -10.73 2.76
N LEU A 45 -5.09 -9.67 2.10
CA LEU A 45 -5.34 -9.42 0.67
C LEU A 45 -4.73 -10.52 -0.22
N LEU A 46 -3.51 -10.97 0.09
CA LEU A 46 -2.85 -12.06 -0.64
C LEU A 46 -3.42 -13.43 -0.29
N GLY A 47 -3.78 -13.64 0.98
CA GLY A 47 -4.47 -14.84 1.45
C GLY A 47 -5.92 -14.96 0.98
N ARG A 48 -6.49 -13.91 0.37
CA ARG A 48 -7.90 -13.79 -0.01
C ARG A 48 -8.86 -14.00 1.18
N ASN A 49 -8.43 -13.56 2.35
CA ASN A 49 -9.17 -13.68 3.60
C ASN A 49 -9.89 -12.35 3.93
N ILE A 50 -10.96 -12.44 4.70
CA ILE A 50 -11.63 -11.27 5.28
C ILE A 50 -10.92 -10.94 6.60
N ALA A 51 -10.42 -9.71 6.70
CA ALA A 51 -9.81 -9.19 7.92
C ALA A 51 -10.73 -8.16 8.58
N LEU A 52 -10.84 -8.23 9.91
CA LEU A 52 -11.49 -7.19 10.72
C LEU A 52 -10.39 -6.46 11.47
N CYS A 53 -9.93 -5.35 10.90
CA CYS A 53 -8.84 -4.58 11.47
C CYS A 53 -9.41 -3.37 12.23
N ASP A 54 -9.31 -3.38 13.55
CA ASP A 54 -9.65 -2.22 14.37
C ASP A 54 -8.43 -1.29 14.45
N ALA A 55 -8.63 -0.02 14.14
CA ALA A 55 -7.56 0.94 14.21
C ALA A 55 -8.10 2.29 14.67
N GLY A 56 -7.42 2.86 15.67
CA GLY A 56 -7.81 4.11 16.32
C GLY A 56 -7.96 5.30 15.36
N VAL A 57 -8.79 6.27 15.75
CA VAL A 57 -9.06 7.48 14.97
C VAL A 57 -7.78 8.31 14.84
N GLY A 58 -7.49 8.83 13.64
CA GLY A 58 -6.34 9.71 13.41
C GLY A 58 -4.99 9.02 13.16
N ILE A 59 -4.89 7.68 13.21
CA ILE A 59 -3.63 6.92 13.03
C ILE A 59 -3.07 6.98 11.60
N GLY A 60 -3.85 7.41 10.61
CA GLY A 60 -3.40 7.44 9.20
C GLY A 60 -3.69 6.14 8.45
N LYS A 61 -4.73 5.41 8.86
CA LYS A 61 -5.21 4.16 8.24
C LYS A 61 -5.28 4.23 6.71
N THR A 62 -5.57 5.40 6.16
CA THR A 62 -5.62 5.66 4.72
C THR A 62 -4.38 5.26 3.97
N TYR A 63 -3.21 5.67 4.44
CA TYR A 63 -1.98 5.27 3.79
C TYR A 63 -1.67 3.78 4.00
N ALA A 64 -2.06 3.18 5.13
CA ALA A 64 -1.84 1.76 5.39
C ALA A 64 -2.53 0.88 4.35
N TYR A 65 -3.85 1.03 4.14
CA TYR A 65 -4.54 0.21 3.15
C TYR A 65 -4.17 0.55 1.71
N LEU A 66 -3.84 1.81 1.40
CA LEU A 66 -3.38 2.17 0.05
C LEU A 66 -2.03 1.51 -0.28
N VAL A 67 -1.05 1.59 0.62
CA VAL A 67 0.27 0.96 0.43
C VAL A 67 0.12 -0.55 0.31
N ALA A 68 -0.67 -1.20 1.18
CA ALA A 68 -0.96 -2.63 1.09
C ALA A 68 -1.54 -3.02 -0.27
N CYS A 69 -2.51 -2.25 -0.79
CA CYS A 69 -3.13 -2.50 -2.09
C CYS A 69 -2.15 -2.31 -3.27
N VAL A 70 -1.31 -1.27 -3.22
CA VAL A 70 -0.31 -1.01 -4.26
C VAL A 70 0.75 -2.11 -4.29
N LEU A 71 1.25 -2.53 -3.13
CA LEU A 71 2.23 -3.60 -3.03
C LEU A 71 1.64 -4.95 -3.45
N MET A 72 0.42 -5.27 -3.01
CA MET A 72 -0.30 -6.46 -3.47
C MET A 72 -0.38 -6.50 -5.00
N ARG A 73 -0.81 -5.40 -5.64
CA ARG A 73 -0.82 -5.27 -7.10
C ARG A 73 0.56 -5.46 -7.74
N LYS A 74 1.58 -4.75 -7.23
CA LYS A 74 2.96 -4.83 -7.74
C LYS A 74 3.50 -6.25 -7.71
N TYR A 75 3.32 -6.96 -6.59
CA TYR A 75 3.84 -8.31 -6.43
C TYR A 75 2.98 -9.39 -7.06
N SER A 76 1.66 -9.19 -7.19
CA SER A 76 0.82 -10.07 -8.02
C SER A 76 1.31 -10.08 -9.47
N LEU A 77 1.53 -8.90 -10.08
CA LEU A 77 2.06 -8.76 -11.45
C LEU A 77 3.43 -9.42 -11.66
N LEU A 78 4.26 -9.50 -10.62
CA LEU A 78 5.60 -10.10 -10.68
C LEU A 78 5.58 -11.61 -10.40
N ALA A 79 4.55 -12.12 -9.73
CA ALA A 79 4.45 -13.52 -9.32
C ALA A 79 3.70 -14.38 -10.35
N GLU A 80 2.76 -13.81 -11.10
CA GLU A 80 1.97 -14.52 -12.10
C GLU A 80 2.16 -13.82 -13.46
N GLY A 81 2.82 -14.48 -14.41
CA GLY A 81 2.88 -13.95 -15.78
C GLY A 81 1.46 -13.96 -16.38
N CYS A 82 0.82 -12.79 -16.46
CA CYS A 82 -0.40 -12.53 -17.23
C CYS A 82 -1.58 -13.46 -16.88
N SER A 83 -2.08 -13.38 -15.65
CA SER A 83 -3.37 -13.99 -15.29
C SER A 83 -4.50 -12.95 -15.42
N PRO A 84 -5.65 -13.24 -16.04
CA PRO A 84 -6.79 -12.31 -16.14
C PRO A 84 -7.39 -11.91 -14.78
N TYR A 85 -6.95 -12.53 -13.68
CA TYR A 85 -7.29 -12.14 -12.31
C TYR A 85 -6.48 -10.92 -11.80
N GLU A 86 -5.37 -10.56 -12.45
CA GLU A 86 -4.45 -9.49 -12.03
C GLU A 86 -4.99 -8.07 -12.29
N GLN A 87 -6.03 -7.95 -13.12
CA GLN A 87 -6.64 -6.66 -13.45
C GLN A 87 -7.78 -6.25 -12.51
N ARG A 88 -8.15 -7.09 -11.52
CA ARG A 88 -9.31 -6.82 -10.65
C ARG A 88 -9.14 -5.51 -9.88
N PRO A 89 -10.01 -4.51 -10.08
CA PRO A 89 -9.89 -3.22 -9.42
C PRO A 89 -9.95 -3.39 -7.90
N VAL A 90 -9.13 -2.63 -7.18
CA VAL A 90 -9.26 -2.50 -5.73
C VAL A 90 -10.41 -1.54 -5.48
N VAL A 91 -11.43 -2.00 -4.77
CA VAL A 91 -12.60 -1.19 -4.40
C VAL A 91 -12.47 -0.78 -2.95
N ILE A 92 -12.33 0.53 -2.72
CA ILE A 92 -12.34 1.11 -1.38
C ILE A 92 -13.72 1.74 -1.17
N SER A 93 -14.53 1.13 -0.31
CA SER A 93 -15.85 1.64 0.05
C SER A 93 -15.77 2.45 1.34
N THR A 94 -16.37 3.65 1.35
CA THR A 94 -16.46 4.51 2.54
C THR A 94 -17.86 5.05 2.71
N SER A 95 -18.22 5.32 3.96
CA SER A 95 -19.56 5.79 4.35
C SER A 95 -19.93 7.21 3.90
N SER A 96 -18.98 8.05 3.46
CA SER A 96 -19.30 9.44 3.05
C SER A 96 -18.46 9.97 1.88
N ILE A 97 -19.04 10.91 1.12
CA ILE A 97 -18.39 11.60 0.00
C ILE A 97 -17.19 12.44 0.47
N THR A 98 -17.24 12.99 1.68
CA THR A 98 -16.12 13.76 2.27
C THR A 98 -14.89 12.89 2.46
N LEU A 99 -15.08 11.64 2.93
CA LEU A 99 -14.01 10.66 3.09
C LEU A 99 -13.44 10.22 1.73
N GLN A 100 -14.30 9.99 0.73
CA GLN A 100 -13.86 9.68 -0.63
C GLN A 100 -13.00 10.81 -1.21
N LYS A 101 -13.44 12.07 -1.06
CA LYS A 101 -12.67 13.24 -1.50
C LYS A 101 -11.33 13.35 -0.77
N ALA A 102 -11.31 13.11 0.55
CA ALA A 102 -10.07 13.12 1.33
C ALA A 102 -9.08 12.05 0.85
N MET A 103 -9.54 10.82 0.56
CA MET A 103 -8.72 9.76 -0.04
C MET A 103 -8.16 10.15 -1.42
N LEU A 104 -9.01 10.74 -2.27
CA LEU A 104 -8.62 11.11 -3.63
C LEU A 104 -7.62 12.28 -3.65
N MET A 105 -7.74 13.22 -2.70
CA MET A 105 -6.78 14.30 -2.50
C MET A 105 -5.45 13.76 -1.95
N CYS A 106 -5.49 12.81 -1.03
CA CYS A 106 -4.33 12.13 -0.47
C CYS A 106 -3.48 11.43 -1.55
N GLY A 107 -4.12 10.79 -2.55
CA GLY A 107 -3.44 10.18 -3.69
C GLY A 107 -2.88 11.17 -4.73
N LYS A 108 -3.45 12.38 -4.85
CA LYS A 108 -2.96 13.40 -5.81
C LYS A 108 -1.69 14.10 -5.36
N VAL A 109 -1.44 14.16 -4.06
CA VAL A 109 -0.21 14.75 -3.51
C VAL A 109 1.00 13.88 -3.85
N THR A 110 0.87 12.55 -3.82
CA THR A 110 1.97 11.62 -4.10
C THR A 110 2.28 11.41 -5.59
N SER A 111 1.33 11.61 -6.50
CA SER A 111 1.62 11.51 -7.95
C SER A 111 2.52 12.63 -8.47
N LYS A 112 2.49 13.84 -7.87
CA LYS A 112 3.35 14.95 -8.32
C LYS A 112 4.83 14.76 -7.97
N ASP A 113 5.14 13.98 -6.93
CA ASP A 113 6.52 13.71 -6.52
C ASP A 113 7.09 12.43 -7.17
N PHE A 114 6.24 11.48 -7.59
CA PHE A 114 6.68 10.24 -8.24
C PHE A 114 7.05 10.38 -9.73
N ASP A 115 6.61 11.46 -10.39
CA ASP A 115 6.96 11.77 -11.79
C ASP A 115 8.34 12.46 -11.95
N ARG A 116 9.11 12.67 -10.88
CA ARG A 116 10.52 13.07 -10.99
C ARG A 116 11.42 11.86 -11.21
N GLN A 117 11.40 11.36 -12.44
CA GLN A 117 12.47 10.51 -12.96
C GLN A 117 13.78 11.32 -12.95
N PRO A 118 14.90 10.83 -12.40
CA PRO A 118 16.16 11.57 -12.47
C PRO A 118 16.56 11.71 -13.95
N PRO A 119 17.06 12.89 -14.37
CA PRO A 119 17.49 13.09 -15.75
C PRO A 119 18.60 12.08 -16.07
N ALA A 120 18.46 11.41 -17.22
CA ALA A 120 19.53 10.61 -17.79
C ALA A 120 20.79 11.47 -17.89
N ILE A 121 21.84 11.05 -17.20
CA ILE A 121 23.15 11.70 -17.22
C ILE A 121 23.79 11.38 -18.59
N PRO A 122 24.38 12.37 -19.29
CA PRO A 122 24.94 12.22 -20.64
C PRO A 122 26.12 11.25 -20.74
#